data_AF-A0A1T4KMW3-F1
#
_entry.id   AF-A0A1T4KMW3-F1
#
_cell.length_a   1.000
_cell.length_b   1.000
_cell.length_c   1.000
_cell.angle_alpha   90.00
_cell.angle_beta   90.00
_cell.angle_gamma   90.00
#
_symmetry.space_group_name_H-M   'P 1'
#
loop_
_entity.id
_entity.type
_entity.pdbx_description
1 polymer ?
#
loop_
_entity_poly.entity_id
_entity_poly.type
_entity_poly.pdbx_seq_one_letter_code
_entity_poly.pdbx_strand_id
1 'polypeptide(L)'
;MVNEDILQFKEEDYLEDVQEEILNENHTNYPIVNQKGIYLGMMNKKHLLYPNKKKVILVDHNEYSQSAKDLDQAEILEIIDYYKIGDISITLPIYFRNMPVGSICIIIYNML
;
A
#
# COMPACT_ATOMS: atom_id res chain seq x y z
N MET A 1 -27.49 2.56 28.94
CA MET A 1 -26.52 1.48 29.23
C MET A 1 -25.33 1.72 28.33
N VAL A 2 -24.14 1.94 28.90
CA VAL A 2 -22.89 1.99 28.13
C VAL A 2 -22.47 0.54 27.98
N ASN A 3 -22.30 0.06 26.75
CA ASN A 3 -21.81 -1.30 26.49
C ASN A 3 -20.39 -1.40 27.06
N GLU A 4 -20.12 -2.45 27.85
CA GLU A 4 -18.83 -2.61 28.53
C GLU A 4 -17.69 -3.05 27.58
N ASP A 5 -18.02 -3.53 26.38
CA ASP A 5 -17.04 -3.97 25.38
C ASP A 5 -17.23 -3.17 24.08
N ILE A 6 -16.56 -2.02 23.96
CA ILE A 6 -16.45 -1.29 22.69
C ILE A 6 -15.28 -1.89 21.92
N LEU A 7 -15.55 -2.49 20.75
CA LEU A 7 -14.49 -2.96 19.87
C LEU A 7 -13.62 -1.78 19.44
N GLN A 8 -12.33 -1.86 19.75
CA GLN A 8 -11.34 -0.82 19.54
C GLN A 8 -10.05 -1.42 19.01
N PHE A 9 -9.32 -0.67 18.21
CA PHE A 9 -8.04 -1.11 17.62
C PHE A 9 -6.90 -0.22 18.09
N LYS A 10 -5.69 -0.74 18.10
CA LYS A 10 -4.47 0.01 18.40
C LYS A 10 -3.89 0.62 17.12
N GLU A 11 -3.16 1.72 17.28
CA GLU A 11 -2.49 2.36 16.14
C GLU A 11 -1.40 1.50 15.48
N GLU A 12 -0.88 0.49 16.19
CA GLU A 12 0.13 -0.44 15.70
C GLU A 12 -0.40 -1.82 15.30
N ASP A 13 -1.72 -2.05 15.38
CA ASP A 13 -2.30 -3.33 14.95
C ASP A 13 -2.12 -3.52 13.44
N TYR A 14 -1.88 -4.76 13.02
CA TYR A 14 -1.80 -5.10 11.60
C TYR A 14 -3.17 -4.97 10.94
N LEU A 15 -3.20 -4.39 9.74
CA LEU A 15 -4.45 -4.18 9.01
C LEU A 15 -5.14 -5.50 8.66
N GLU A 16 -4.37 -6.54 8.40
CA GLU A 16 -4.89 -7.88 8.12
C GLU A 16 -5.71 -8.42 9.30
N ASP A 17 -5.19 -8.31 10.52
CA ASP A 17 -5.86 -8.75 11.76
C ASP A 17 -7.14 -7.92 11.99
N VAL A 18 -7.04 -6.60 11.84
CA VAL A 18 -8.18 -5.68 11.99
C VAL A 18 -9.28 -6.00 10.97
N GLN A 19 -8.92 -6.33 9.73
CA GLN A 19 -9.87 -6.69 8.68
C GLN A 19 -10.65 -7.96 9.03
N GLU A 20 -9.99 -8.99 9.53
CA GLU A 20 -10.66 -10.23 9.94
C GLU A 20 -11.69 -10.00 11.05
N GLU A 21 -11.36 -9.16 12.04
CA GLU A 21 -12.26 -8.83 13.15
C GLU A 21 -13.50 -8.03 12.69
N ILE A 22 -13.31 -7.01 11.84
CA ILE A 22 -14.42 -6.13 11.44
C ILE A 22 -15.36 -6.76 10.40
N LEU A 23 -14.99 -7.86 9.74
CA LEU A 23 -15.82 -8.48 8.68
C LEU A 23 -17.20 -8.89 9.19
N ASN A 24 -17.28 -9.41 10.41
CA ASN A 24 -18.53 -9.90 11.01
C ASN A 24 -19.28 -8.85 11.84
N GLU A 25 -18.74 -7.64 11.94
CA GLU A 25 -19.24 -6.58 12.80
C GLU A 25 -20.13 -5.57 12.05
N ASN A 26 -21.18 -5.07 12.71
CA ASN A 26 -22.12 -4.12 12.11
C ASN A 26 -21.73 -2.65 12.33
N HIS A 27 -20.65 -2.38 13.06
CA HIS A 27 -20.21 -1.03 13.36
C HIS A 27 -19.57 -0.35 12.15
N THR A 28 -19.93 0.92 11.92
CA THR A 28 -19.38 1.71 10.80
C THR A 28 -18.06 2.39 11.17
N ASN A 29 -17.85 2.68 12.45
CA ASN A 29 -16.65 3.35 12.92
C ASN A 29 -16.12 2.67 14.19
N TYR A 30 -14.81 2.62 14.32
CA TYR A 30 -14.11 1.99 15.43
C TYR A 30 -13.15 3.00 16.06
N PRO A 31 -13.12 3.14 17.39
CA PRO A 31 -12.13 3.96 18.07
C PRO A 31 -10.73 3.35 17.91
N ILE A 32 -9.76 4.23 17.67
CA ILE A 32 -8.33 3.90 17.66
C ILE A 32 -7.71 4.43 18.95
N VAL A 33 -6.94 3.58 19.62
CA VAL A 33 -6.22 3.89 20.85
C VAL A 33 -4.73 3.65 20.67
N ASN A 34 -3.89 4.26 21.51
CA ASN A 34 -2.49 3.87 21.60
C ASN A 34 -2.31 2.65 22.53
N GLN A 35 -1.07 2.17 22.67
CA GLN A 35 -0.71 1.06 23.55
C GLN A 35 -1.12 1.24 25.03
N LYS A 36 -1.32 2.49 25.48
CA LYS A 36 -1.74 2.83 26.85
C LYS A 36 -3.27 2.95 26.99
N GLY A 37 -4.03 2.67 25.93
CA GLY A 37 -5.49 2.81 25.90
C GLY A 37 -5.98 4.25 25.78
N ILE A 38 -5.10 5.20 25.41
CA ILE A 38 -5.50 6.59 25.20
C ILE A 38 -6.13 6.71 23.81
N TYR A 39 -7.35 7.25 23.76
CA TYR A 39 -8.07 7.53 22.51
C TYR A 39 -7.31 8.50 21.62
N LEU A 40 -7.09 8.10 20.36
CA LEU A 40 -6.43 8.88 19.33
C LEU A 40 -7.42 9.41 18.29
N GLY A 41 -8.50 8.67 18.01
CA GLY A 41 -9.47 9.05 16.99
C GLY A 41 -10.45 7.91 16.64
N MET A 42 -11.20 8.09 15.55
CA MET A 42 -12.08 7.07 15.00
C MET A 42 -11.71 6.75 13.55
N MET A 43 -11.74 5.47 13.19
CA MET A 43 -11.56 4.98 11.83
C MET A 43 -12.85 4.42 11.27
N ASN A 44 -13.14 4.72 10.02
CA ASN A 44 -14.29 4.16 9.33
C ASN A 44 -13.97 2.75 8.81
N LYS A 45 -14.95 1.82 8.92
CA LYS A 45 -14.87 0.45 8.41
C LYS A 45 -14.38 0.38 6.97
N LYS A 46 -14.83 1.29 6.09
CA LYS A 46 -14.41 1.33 4.69
C LYS A 46 -12.90 1.55 4.53
N HIS A 47 -12.30 2.41 5.36
CA HIS A 47 -10.86 2.70 5.29
C HIS A 47 -10.01 1.57 5.86
N LEU A 48 -10.56 0.79 6.81
CA LEU A 48 -9.90 -0.39 7.36
C LEU A 48 -9.98 -1.59 6.39
N LEU A 49 -11.13 -1.81 5.75
CA LEU A 49 -11.32 -2.88 4.76
C LEU A 49 -10.59 -2.62 3.44
N TYR A 50 -10.50 -1.37 3.02
CA TYR A 50 -9.89 -0.98 1.76
C TYR A 50 -8.86 0.14 2.00
N PRO A 51 -7.73 -0.17 2.66
CA PRO A 51 -6.69 0.80 2.91
C PRO A 51 -6.11 1.29 1.58
N ASN A 52 -5.75 2.57 1.53
CA ASN A 52 -5.06 3.12 0.38
C ASN A 52 -3.69 2.44 0.25
N LYS A 53 -3.44 1.86 -0.92
CA LYS A 53 -2.14 1.28 -1.25
C LYS A 53 -1.08 2.39 -1.31
N LYS A 54 0.16 2.02 -0.95
CA LYS A 54 1.29 2.93 -1.16
C LYS A 54 1.52 3.09 -2.66
N LYS A 55 1.60 4.33 -3.11
CA LYS A 55 1.88 4.65 -4.51
C LYS A 55 3.39 4.69 -4.73
N VAL A 56 3.86 3.98 -5.75
CA VAL A 56 5.29 3.81 -6.01
C VAL A 56 5.63 3.98 -7.49
N ILE A 57 6.88 4.34 -7.75
CA ILE A 57 7.48 4.38 -9.08
C ILE A 57 8.72 3.49 -9.03
N LEU A 58 8.83 2.55 -9.97
CA LEU A 58 10.01 1.70 -10.08
C LEU A 58 11.02 2.34 -11.02
N VAL A 59 12.29 2.31 -10.61
CA VAL A 59 13.41 2.89 -11.36
C VAL A 59 14.51 1.85 -11.40
N ASP A 60 15.07 1.60 -12.59
CA ASP A 60 16.18 0.65 -12.83
C ASP A 60 15.83 -0.84 -12.71
N HIS A 61 14.57 -1.18 -12.45
CA HIS A 61 14.12 -2.55 -12.37
C HIS A 61 12.61 -2.65 -12.61
N ASN A 62 12.17 -3.83 -13.02
CA ASN A 62 10.75 -4.16 -13.15
C ASN A 62 10.38 -5.55 -12.60
N GLU A 63 11.36 -6.39 -12.22
CA GLU A 63 11.06 -7.72 -11.66
C GLU A 63 10.73 -7.64 -10.15
N TYR A 64 9.69 -8.37 -9.70
CA TYR A 64 9.28 -8.36 -8.29
C TYR A 64 10.41 -8.86 -7.37
N SER A 65 11.18 -9.84 -7.84
CA SER A 65 12.30 -10.43 -7.10
C SER A 65 13.43 -9.44 -6.81
N GLN A 66 13.51 -8.34 -7.55
CA GLN A 66 14.51 -7.28 -7.40
C GLN A 66 13.96 -6.07 -6.63
N SER A 67 12.66 -6.09 -6.31
CA SER A 67 11.94 -4.97 -5.72
C SER A 67 11.86 -5.05 -4.19
N ALA A 68 11.26 -4.03 -3.57
CA ALA A 68 10.90 -4.09 -2.16
C ALA A 68 9.96 -5.27 -1.87
N LYS A 69 10.08 -5.82 -0.66
CA LYS A 69 9.15 -6.84 -0.15
C LYS A 69 7.71 -6.29 -0.20
N ASP A 70 6.78 -7.15 -0.58
CA ASP A 70 5.34 -6.86 -0.63
C ASP A 70 4.97 -5.75 -1.66
N LEU A 71 5.78 -5.57 -2.72
CA LEU A 71 5.49 -4.62 -3.81
C LEU A 71 4.14 -4.91 -4.49
N ASP A 72 3.69 -6.16 -4.52
CA ASP A 72 2.37 -6.56 -5.03
C ASP A 72 1.19 -5.90 -4.27
N GLN A 73 1.43 -5.46 -3.04
CA GLN A 73 0.47 -4.71 -2.23
C GLN A 73 0.48 -3.20 -2.52
N ALA A 74 1.45 -2.71 -3.30
CA ALA A 74 1.54 -1.31 -3.72
C ALA A 74 0.73 -1.02 -4.99
N GLU A 75 0.52 0.27 -5.25
CA GLU A 75 0.01 0.78 -6.52
C GLU A 75 1.19 1.35 -7.31
N ILE A 76 1.65 0.61 -8.31
CA ILE A 76 2.72 1.06 -9.22
C ILE A 76 2.09 2.07 -10.18
N LEU A 77 2.61 3.29 -10.20
CA LEU A 77 2.15 4.37 -11.08
C LEU A 77 2.97 4.45 -12.36
N GLU A 78 4.26 4.12 -12.24
CA GLU A 78 5.23 4.28 -13.30
C GLU A 78 6.40 3.31 -13.15
N ILE A 79 6.98 2.92 -14.28
CA ILE A 79 8.23 2.15 -14.36
C ILE A 79 9.16 2.83 -15.36
N ILE A 80 10.39 3.12 -14.92
CA ILE A 80 11.47 3.67 -15.73
C ILE A 80 12.64 2.68 -15.67
N ASP A 81 13.01 2.09 -16.80
CA ASP A 81 14.00 1.00 -16.81
C ASP A 81 14.79 0.94 -18.13
N TYR A 82 15.91 0.23 -18.15
CA TYR A 82 16.65 -0.12 -19.37
C TYR A 82 16.96 -1.62 -19.48
N TYR A 83 16.58 -2.44 -18.50
CA TYR A 83 16.70 -3.90 -18.57
C TYR A 83 15.58 -4.53 -19.40
N LYS A 84 15.69 -5.85 -19.62
CA LYS A 84 14.60 -6.65 -20.21
C LYS A 84 13.33 -6.50 -19.36
N ILE A 85 12.18 -6.63 -20.00
CA ILE A 85 10.91 -6.73 -19.29
C ILE A 85 10.78 -8.16 -18.74
N GLY A 86 10.56 -8.26 -17.44
CA GLY A 86 10.44 -9.52 -16.70
C GLY A 86 9.03 -9.77 -16.20
N ASP A 87 8.90 -10.27 -14.97
CA ASP A 87 7.68 -10.83 -14.39
C ASP A 87 6.74 -9.81 -13.73
N ILE A 88 6.68 -8.58 -14.26
CA ILE A 88 5.77 -7.55 -13.75
C ILE A 88 4.33 -7.76 -14.26
N SER A 89 3.34 -7.60 -13.37
CA SER A 89 1.92 -7.69 -13.73
C SER A 89 1.14 -6.53 -13.12
N ILE A 90 0.50 -5.72 -13.97
CA ILE A 90 -0.22 -4.53 -13.55
C ILE A 90 -1.65 -4.55 -14.11
N THR A 91 -2.62 -4.29 -13.24
CA THR A 91 -4.05 -4.33 -13.55
C THR A 91 -4.59 -3.02 -14.12
N LEU A 92 -3.93 -1.89 -13.82
CA LEU A 92 -4.30 -0.56 -14.30
C LEU A 92 -3.24 -0.02 -15.28
N PRO A 93 -3.62 0.83 -16.25
CA PRO A 93 -2.65 1.48 -17.12
C PRO A 93 -1.66 2.33 -16.31
N ILE A 94 -0.38 2.22 -16.63
CA ILE A 94 0.71 2.98 -16.00
C ILE A 94 1.59 3.68 -17.05
N TYR A 95 2.39 4.64 -16.63
CA TYR A 95 3.47 5.13 -17.47
C TYR A 95 4.62 4.13 -17.46
N PHE A 96 5.01 3.60 -18.61
CA PHE A 96 6.10 2.64 -18.72
C PHE A 96 7.11 3.14 -19.74
N ARG A 97 8.32 3.49 -19.28
CA ARG A 97 9.41 3.97 -20.12
C ARG A 97 10.61 3.04 -20.03
N ASN A 98 10.80 2.24 -21.07
CA ASN A 98 11.95 1.38 -21.20
C ASN A 98 12.78 1.77 -22.42
N MET A 99 14.07 2.06 -22.23
CA MET A 99 14.96 2.50 -23.30
C MET A 99 16.28 1.71 -23.27
N PRO A 100 16.78 1.20 -24.40
CA PRO A 100 18.02 0.44 -24.46
C PRO A 100 19.25 1.36 -24.41
N VAL A 101 19.46 2.01 -23.27
CA VAL A 101 20.59 2.90 -22.98
C VAL A 101 21.50 2.30 -21.91
N GLY A 102 22.71 2.84 -21.76
CA GLY A 102 23.70 2.30 -20.82
C GLY A 102 23.48 2.66 -19.36
N SER A 103 22.49 3.48 -19.03
CA SER A 103 22.21 3.91 -17.66
C SER A 103 20.81 4.51 -17.53
N ILE A 104 20.14 4.22 -16.40
CA ILE A 104 18.85 4.80 -16.04
C ILE A 104 18.90 6.34 -15.97
N CYS A 105 20.04 6.92 -15.56
CA CYS A 105 20.23 8.36 -15.48
C CYS A 105 20.08 9.06 -16.84
N ILE A 106 20.37 8.37 -17.95
CA ILE A 106 20.16 8.91 -19.31
C ILE A 106 18.66 9.07 -19.58
N ILE A 107 17.85 8.10 -19.15
CA ILE A 107 16.39 8.16 -19.28
C ILE A 107 15.86 9.31 -18.44
N ILE A 108 16.26 9.39 -17.17
CA ILE A 108 15.86 10.48 -16.26
C ILE A 108 16.27 11.85 -16.82
N TYR A 109 17.48 11.99 -17.36
CA TYR A 109 17.92 13.22 -18.02
C TYR A 109 17.01 13.63 -19.18
N ASN A 110 16.56 12.67 -20.00
CA ASN A 110 15.62 12.93 -21.11
C ASN A 110 14.17 13.19 -20.66
N MET A 111 13.88 13.21 -19.36
CA MET A 111 12.58 13.57 -18.77
C MET A 111 12.55 14.97 -18.17
N LEU A 112 13.71 15.58 -17.94
CA LEU A 112 13.88 16.96 -17.48
C LEU A 112 13.63 17.94 -18.63
#